data_AF-A0A0S7YUG3-F1
#
_entry.id   AF-A0A0S7YUG3-F1
#
_cell.length_a   1.000
_cell.length_b   1.000
_cell.length_c   1.000
_cell.angle_alpha   90.00
_cell.angle_beta   90.00
_cell.angle_gamma   90.00
#
_symmetry.space_group_name_H-M   'P 1'
#
loop_
_entity.id
_entity.type
_entity.pdbx_description
1 polymer ?
#
loop_
_entity_poly.entity_id
_entity_poly.type
_entity_poly.pdbx_seq_one_letter_code
_entity_poly.pdbx_strand_id
1 'polypeptide(L)'
;MAKKLLSIRIVFSALVTLAFAYGVYEALGYAYLAKIFPLYVSLVLLAVGLINLALEIRDKWKGVAEAKSGGTADLEVKWDMQMSQVLQKFGVFVAVIIVLYGGIWFIGYPLSITIFIIVLYRYVAGTKWHWALVAGAAGLGFLALVSKLLYMDWPEGLIKLPWPLG
;
A
#
# COMPACT_ATOMS: atom_id res chain seq x y z
N MET A 1 13.76 39.60 2.18
CA MET A 1 12.33 39.21 2.21
C MET A 1 12.20 37.68 2.09
N ALA A 2 12.78 36.92 3.04
CA ALA A 2 12.86 35.46 3.00
C ALA A 2 12.34 34.88 4.31
N LYS A 3 11.01 34.88 4.50
CA LYS A 3 10.38 34.35 5.72
C LYS A 3 9.55 33.10 5.39
N LYS A 4 9.93 31.98 6.04
CA LYS A 4 9.19 30.70 6.21
C LYS A 4 8.97 29.78 5.00
N LEU A 5 10.05 29.40 4.29
CA LEU A 5 10.01 28.25 3.36
C LEU A 5 9.91 26.90 4.09
N LEU A 6 10.48 26.74 5.29
CA LEU A 6 10.39 25.51 6.07
C LEU A 6 8.98 25.31 6.66
N SER A 7 8.08 24.67 5.91
CA SER A 7 7.00 23.89 6.56
C SER A 7 7.58 22.53 6.91
N ILE A 8 7.23 22.00 8.09
CA ILE A 8 7.65 20.66 8.53
C ILE A 8 7.30 19.59 7.50
N ARG A 9 6.20 19.79 6.76
CA ARG A 9 5.77 18.93 5.65
C ARG A 9 6.79 18.91 4.50
N ILE A 10 7.25 20.07 4.05
CA ILE A 10 8.24 20.16 2.96
C ILE A 10 9.58 19.56 3.39
N VAL A 11 9.98 19.78 4.65
CA VAL A 11 11.21 19.19 5.20
C VAL A 11 11.10 17.67 5.23
N PHE A 12 9.98 17.14 5.71
CA PHE A 12 9.72 15.69 5.73
C PHE A 12 9.72 15.10 4.31
N SER A 13 8.97 15.70 3.38
CA SER A 13 8.96 15.29 1.97
C SER A 13 10.35 15.30 1.34
N ALA A 14 11.16 16.32 1.63
CA ALA A 14 12.54 16.41 1.15
C ALA A 14 13.43 15.30 1.73
N LEU A 15 13.33 15.01 3.04
CA LEU A 15 14.09 13.93 3.67
C LEU A 15 13.72 12.56 3.12
N VAL A 16 12.42 12.29 2.95
CA VAL A 16 11.93 11.04 2.34
C VAL A 16 12.42 10.90 0.90
N THR A 17 12.38 11.98 0.12
CA THR A 17 12.89 11.99 -1.25
C THR A 17 14.40 11.73 -1.30
N LEU A 18 15.16 12.29 -0.36
CA LEU A 18 16.60 12.01 -0.21
C LEU A 18 16.86 10.54 0.16
N ALA A 19 16.02 9.94 1.02
CA ALA A 19 16.14 8.51 1.34
C ALA A 19 15.92 7.62 0.10
N PHE A 20 14.98 7.97 -0.79
CA PHE A 20 14.82 7.26 -2.07
C PHE A 20 16.00 7.48 -3.01
N ALA A 21 16.56 8.69 -3.05
CA ALA A 21 17.77 8.97 -3.82
C ALA A 21 18.96 8.14 -3.31
N TYR A 22 19.09 8.00 -2.00
CA TYR A 22 20.06 7.10 -1.38
C TYR A 22 19.80 5.64 -1.74
N GLY A 23 18.54 5.20 -1.75
CA GLY A 23 18.16 3.86 -2.21
C GLY A 23 18.57 3.58 -3.66
N VAL A 24 18.46 4.56 -4.56
CA VAL A 24 18.98 4.46 -5.94
C VAL A 24 20.50 4.35 -5.94
N TYR A 25 21.19 5.19 -5.17
CA TYR A 25 22.64 5.18 -5.05
C TYR A 25 23.16 3.82 -4.56
N GLU A 26 22.57 3.29 -3.49
CA GLU A 26 22.92 1.97 -2.93
C GLU A 26 22.61 0.85 -3.93
N ALA A 27 21.46 0.92 -4.62
CA ALA A 27 21.05 -0.10 -5.58
C ALA A 27 22.01 -0.22 -6.78
N LEU A 28 22.68 0.86 -7.16
CA LEU A 28 23.70 0.85 -8.22
C LEU A 28 24.97 0.08 -7.81
N GLY A 29 25.20 -0.11 -6.50
CA GLY A 29 26.34 -0.87 -5.96
C GLY A 29 26.15 -2.39 -5.99
N TYR A 30 24.93 -2.89 -6.20
CA TYR A 30 24.67 -4.33 -6.20
C TYR A 30 25.02 -5.03 -7.53
N ALA A 31 25.31 -6.33 -7.45
CA ALA A 31 25.45 -7.21 -8.60
C ALA A 31 24.17 -7.24 -9.48
N TYR A 32 24.31 -7.56 -10.77
CA TYR A 32 23.26 -7.32 -11.78
C TYR A 32 21.89 -7.92 -11.45
N LEU A 33 21.84 -9.10 -10.81
CA LEU A 33 20.57 -9.73 -10.45
C LEU A 33 19.95 -9.13 -9.18
N ALA A 34 20.78 -8.75 -8.21
CA ALA A 34 20.36 -8.18 -6.93
C ALA A 34 20.00 -6.68 -7.04
N LYS A 35 20.49 -5.97 -8.06
CA LYS A 35 20.17 -4.55 -8.27
C LYS A 35 18.78 -4.29 -8.84
N ILE A 36 18.21 -5.23 -9.61
CA ILE A 36 16.98 -5.01 -10.40
C ILE A 36 15.85 -4.52 -9.48
N PHE A 37 15.51 -5.30 -8.46
CA PHE A 37 14.40 -4.98 -7.57
C PHE A 37 14.59 -3.65 -6.80
N PRO A 38 15.67 -3.45 -6.01
CA PRO A 38 15.85 -2.22 -5.25
C PRO A 38 16.03 -0.98 -6.13
N LEU A 39 16.61 -1.12 -7.34
CA LEU A 39 16.77 -0.01 -8.28
C LEU A 39 15.41 0.44 -8.83
N TYR A 40 14.58 -0.46 -9.34
CA TYR A 40 13.27 -0.09 -9.90
C TYR A 40 12.36 0.50 -8.82
N VAL A 41 12.32 -0.10 -7.63
CA VAL A 41 11.50 0.40 -6.52
C VAL A 41 11.97 1.80 -6.11
N SER A 42 13.27 1.99 -5.86
CA SER A 42 13.79 3.29 -5.42
C SER A 42 13.65 4.36 -6.48
N LEU A 43 13.77 4.01 -7.77
CA LEU A 43 13.63 4.95 -8.88
C LEU A 43 12.18 5.42 -9.05
N VAL A 44 11.21 4.51 -8.99
CA VAL A 44 9.78 4.86 -9.02
C VAL A 44 9.42 5.73 -7.82
N LEU A 45 9.86 5.36 -6.62
CA LEU A 45 9.60 6.14 -5.40
C LEU A 45 10.27 7.52 -5.43
N LEU A 46 11.49 7.61 -5.98
CA LEU A 46 12.18 8.88 -6.17
C LEU A 46 11.41 9.79 -7.13
N ALA A 47 10.94 9.27 -8.26
CA ALA A 47 10.15 10.04 -9.22
C ALA A 47 8.87 10.59 -8.58
N VAL A 48 8.12 9.74 -7.84
CA VAL A 48 6.91 10.16 -7.12
C VAL A 48 7.23 11.18 -6.02
N GLY A 49 8.31 10.97 -5.26
CA GLY A 49 8.78 11.88 -4.21
C GLY A 49 9.13 13.27 -4.77
N LEU A 50 9.85 13.32 -5.88
CA LEU A 50 10.18 14.57 -6.59
C LEU A 50 8.94 15.30 -7.10
N ILE A 51 7.97 14.58 -7.67
CA ILE A 51 6.69 15.16 -8.12
C ILE A 51 5.95 15.74 -6.91
N ASN A 52 5.82 15.00 -5.81
CA ASN A 52 5.13 15.47 -4.61
C ASN A 52 5.81 16.72 -4.02
N LEU A 53 7.14 16.71 -3.92
CA LEU A 53 7.92 17.85 -3.42
C LEU A 53 7.74 19.09 -4.31
N ALA A 54 7.77 18.91 -5.64
CA ALA A 54 7.54 19.99 -6.59
C ALA A 54 6.13 20.58 -6.48
N LEU A 55 5.11 19.73 -6.29
CA LEU A 55 3.73 20.17 -6.07
C LEU A 55 3.59 20.94 -4.75
N GLU A 56 4.17 20.45 -3.65
CA GLU A 56 4.11 21.13 -2.34
C GLU A 56 4.79 22.50 -2.35
N ILE A 57 5.95 22.63 -3.01
CA ILE A 57 6.65 23.90 -3.19
C ILE A 57 5.80 24.86 -4.03
N ARG A 58 5.22 24.37 -5.13
CA ARG A 58 4.37 25.17 -6.03
C ARG A 58 3.11 25.67 -5.32
N ASP A 59 2.45 24.83 -4.54
CA ASP A 59 1.21 25.16 -3.84
C ASP A 59 1.47 26.21 -2.75
N LYS A 60 2.60 26.11 -2.04
CA LYS A 60 3.07 27.15 -1.11
C LYS A 60 3.35 28.48 -1.82
N TRP A 61 4.03 28.47 -2.96
CA TRP A 61 4.35 29.69 -3.71
C TRP A 61 3.12 30.39 -4.28
N LYS A 62 2.10 29.63 -4.67
CA LYS A 62 0.83 30.20 -5.16
C LYS A 62 -0.05 30.74 -4.03
N GLY A 63 0.38 30.65 -2.77
CA GLY A 63 -0.42 31.11 -1.62
C GLY A 63 -1.76 30.38 -1.52
N VAL A 64 -1.85 29.17 -2.09
CA VAL A 64 -3.04 28.33 -1.95
C VAL A 64 -3.10 27.96 -0.48
N ALA A 65 -4.03 28.58 0.25
CA ALA A 65 -4.36 28.20 1.61
C ALA A 65 -4.49 26.67 1.67
N GLU A 66 -4.07 26.04 2.77
CA GLU A 66 -4.06 24.58 3.02
C GLU A 66 -5.48 23.96 2.99
N ALA A 67 -6.24 24.15 1.91
CA ALA A 67 -7.62 23.71 1.73
C ALA A 67 -7.69 22.26 1.20
N LYS A 68 -6.57 21.55 1.14
CA LYS A 68 -6.52 20.11 0.84
C LYS A 68 -5.47 19.41 1.71
N SER A 69 -5.72 19.36 3.01
CA SER A 69 -5.32 18.22 3.84
C SER A 69 -6.25 17.00 3.63
N GLY A 70 -7.02 16.96 2.55
CA GLY A 70 -7.87 15.83 2.15
C GLY A 70 -7.09 14.65 1.54
N GLY A 71 -6.04 14.20 2.22
CA GLY A 71 -5.17 13.12 1.74
C GLY A 71 -4.48 12.30 2.83
N THR A 72 -4.56 12.71 4.08
CA THR A 72 -4.50 11.80 5.22
C THR A 72 -5.95 11.48 5.54
N ALA A 73 -6.44 10.38 5.01
CA ALA A 73 -7.71 9.81 5.45
C ALA A 73 -7.64 9.67 6.98
N ASP A 74 -8.24 10.62 7.70
CA ASP A 74 -8.83 10.46 9.02
C ASP A 74 -8.09 9.49 9.97
N LEU A 75 -6.76 9.58 10.03
CA LEU A 75 -5.91 8.93 11.02
C LEU A 75 -5.79 9.84 12.26
N GLU A 76 -6.80 10.67 12.52
CA GLU A 76 -7.02 11.21 13.85
C GLU A 76 -7.35 10.01 14.74
N VAL A 77 -6.31 9.46 15.37
CA VAL A 77 -6.47 8.53 16.48
C VAL A 77 -7.26 9.29 17.54
N LYS A 78 -8.57 9.06 17.59
CA LYS A 78 -9.43 9.53 18.67
C LYS A 78 -8.98 8.79 19.93
N TRP A 79 -8.05 9.40 20.66
CA TRP A 79 -7.52 8.90 21.93
C TRP A 79 -8.59 8.81 23.02
N ASP A 80 -9.76 9.41 22.80
CA ASP A 80 -10.91 9.40 23.70
C ASP A 80 -11.94 8.29 23.34
N MET A 81 -11.44 7.14 22.89
CA MET A 81 -12.31 6.00 22.55
C MET A 81 -12.57 5.15 23.79
N GLN A 82 -13.85 4.93 24.09
CA GLN A 82 -14.27 4.03 25.17
C GLN A 82 -13.67 2.63 24.98
N MET A 83 -13.07 2.06 26.04
CA MET A 83 -12.33 0.78 25.98
C MET A 83 -13.15 -0.38 25.39
N SER A 84 -14.47 -0.40 25.60
CA SER A 84 -15.38 -1.40 25.01
C SER A 84 -15.39 -1.35 23.48
N GLN A 85 -15.35 -0.16 22.89
CA GLN A 85 -15.31 0.03 21.44
C GLN A 85 -13.96 -0.37 20.86
N VAL A 86 -12.87 -0.14 21.60
CA VAL A 86 -11.52 -0.59 21.23
C VAL A 86 -11.49 -2.11 21.19
N LEU A 87 -12.02 -2.78 22.22
CA LEU A 87 -12.07 -4.24 22.29
C LEU A 87 -12.91 -4.84 21.16
N GLN A 88 -14.03 -4.20 20.83
CA GLN A 88 -14.89 -4.62 19.71
C GLN A 88 -14.16 -4.49 18.37
N LYS A 89 -13.52 -3.36 18.08
CA LYS A 89 -12.76 -3.16 16.84
C LYS A 89 -11.59 -4.12 16.75
N PHE A 90 -10.84 -4.29 17.84
CA PHE A 90 -9.77 -5.26 17.92
C PHE A 90 -10.27 -6.68 17.66
N GLY A 91 -11.38 -7.08 18.27
CA GLY A 91 -12.01 -8.38 18.05
C GLY A 91 -12.41 -8.60 16.59
N VAL A 92 -12.96 -7.58 15.92
CA VAL A 92 -13.28 -7.65 14.48
C VAL A 92 -12.01 -7.84 13.64
N PHE A 93 -10.94 -7.11 13.93
CA PHE A 93 -9.66 -7.27 13.24
C PHE A 93 -9.08 -8.68 13.43
N VAL A 94 -9.05 -9.17 14.66
CA VAL A 94 -8.58 -10.53 14.97
C VAL A 94 -9.43 -11.58 14.26
N ALA A 95 -10.76 -11.43 14.28
CA ALA A 95 -11.67 -12.34 13.58
C ALA A 95 -11.41 -12.34 12.07
N VAL A 96 -11.23 -11.17 11.45
CA VAL A 96 -10.89 -11.04 10.03
C VAL A 96 -9.57 -11.75 9.70
N ILE A 97 -8.55 -11.58 10.53
CA ILE A 97 -7.26 -12.25 10.36
C ILE A 97 -7.44 -13.77 10.45
N ILE A 98 -8.14 -14.28 11.46
CA ILE A 98 -8.41 -15.72 11.62
C ILE A 98 -9.15 -16.28 10.40
N VAL A 99 -10.17 -15.57 9.91
CA VAL A 99 -10.92 -16.00 8.71
C VAL A 99 -10.02 -16.02 7.47
N LEU A 100 -9.15 -15.02 7.30
CA LEU A 100 -8.20 -14.99 6.19
C LEU A 100 -7.21 -16.16 6.25
N TYR A 101 -6.60 -16.39 7.41
CA TYR A 101 -5.67 -17.51 7.60
C TYR A 101 -6.34 -18.87 7.41
N GLY A 102 -7.57 -19.02 7.93
CA GLY A 102 -8.40 -20.19 7.67
C GLY A 102 -8.64 -20.38 6.17
N GLY A 103 -9.03 -19.32 5.47
CA GLY A 103 -9.17 -19.33 4.01
C GLY A 103 -7.91 -19.80 3.31
N ILE A 104 -6.75 -19.21 3.63
CA ILE A 104 -5.46 -19.58 3.02
C ILE A 104 -5.20 -21.07 3.18
N TRP A 105 -5.48 -21.61 4.37
CA TRP A 105 -5.31 -23.03 4.65
C TRP A 105 -6.25 -23.93 3.83
N PHE A 106 -7.49 -23.51 3.56
CA PHE A 106 -8.46 -24.32 2.81
C PHE A 106 -8.28 -24.25 1.29
N ILE A 107 -8.16 -23.06 0.73
CA ILE A 107 -8.26 -22.79 -0.72
C ILE A 107 -6.98 -22.20 -1.32
N GLY A 108 -5.95 -21.97 -0.51
CA GLY A 108 -4.68 -21.41 -0.95
C GLY A 108 -4.63 -19.90 -0.85
N TYR A 109 -3.42 -19.35 -0.86
CA TYR A 109 -3.19 -17.92 -0.70
C TYR A 109 -3.76 -17.06 -1.84
N PRO A 110 -3.53 -17.36 -3.13
CA PRO A 110 -3.99 -16.52 -4.23
C PRO A 110 -5.51 -16.33 -4.25
N LEU A 111 -6.27 -17.39 -3.99
CA LEU A 111 -7.72 -17.32 -3.97
C LEU A 111 -8.24 -16.60 -2.71
N SER A 112 -7.67 -16.91 -1.55
CA SER A 112 -8.09 -16.34 -0.27
C SER A 112 -7.92 -14.82 -0.23
N ILE A 113 -6.77 -14.33 -0.69
CA ILE A 113 -6.51 -12.89 -0.71
C ILE A 113 -7.38 -12.19 -1.75
N THR A 114 -7.68 -12.84 -2.89
CA THR A 114 -8.58 -12.30 -3.91
C THR A 114 -10.00 -12.15 -3.37
N ILE A 115 -10.54 -13.18 -2.73
CA ILE A 115 -11.86 -13.14 -2.07
C ILE A 115 -11.86 -12.07 -0.98
N PHE A 116 -10.80 -12.02 -0.17
CA PHE A 116 -10.65 -11.03 0.89
C PHE A 116 -10.68 -9.60 0.35
N ILE A 117 -9.99 -9.30 -0.75
CA ILE A 117 -10.02 -8.00 -1.41
C ILE A 117 -11.44 -7.66 -1.87
N ILE A 118 -12.17 -8.59 -2.50
CA ILE A 118 -13.55 -8.38 -2.97
C ILE A 118 -14.46 -8.05 -1.78
N VAL A 119 -14.37 -8.83 -0.71
CA VAL A 119 -15.16 -8.66 0.52
C VAL A 119 -14.84 -7.31 1.18
N LEU A 120 -13.55 -6.96 1.33
CA LEU A 120 -13.15 -5.67 1.89
C LEU A 120 -13.66 -4.49 1.05
N TYR A 121 -13.49 -4.54 -0.28
CA TYR A 121 -13.98 -3.48 -1.15
C TYR A 121 -15.50 -3.32 -1.09
N ARG A 122 -16.22 -4.43 -0.89
CA ARG A 122 -17.67 -4.40 -0.77
C ARG A 122 -18.14 -3.85 0.57
N TYR A 123 -17.57 -4.32 1.69
CA TYR A 123 -18.08 -4.03 3.04
C TYR A 123 -17.41 -2.84 3.72
N VAL A 124 -16.12 -2.59 3.44
CA VAL A 124 -15.38 -1.46 4.02
C VAL A 124 -15.44 -0.24 3.12
N ALA A 125 -15.19 -0.41 1.82
CA ALA A 125 -15.22 0.72 0.87
C ALA A 125 -16.62 1.03 0.31
N GLY A 126 -17.63 0.19 0.60
CA GLY A 126 -19.02 0.42 0.16
C GLY A 126 -19.21 0.40 -1.37
N THR A 127 -18.26 -0.16 -2.11
CA THR A 127 -18.27 -0.14 -3.58
C THR A 127 -19.30 -1.11 -4.16
N LYS A 128 -19.77 -0.84 -5.39
CA LYS A 128 -20.67 -1.74 -6.11
C LYS A 128 -19.95 -3.05 -6.45
N TRP A 129 -20.68 -4.16 -6.45
CA TRP A 129 -20.14 -5.52 -6.66
C TRP A 129 -19.23 -5.67 -7.88
N HIS A 130 -19.59 -5.04 -9.01
CA HIS A 130 -18.76 -5.09 -10.22
C HIS A 130 -17.38 -4.44 -10.01
N TRP A 131 -17.28 -3.35 -9.25
CA TRP A 131 -15.98 -2.72 -8.93
C TRP A 131 -15.17 -3.54 -7.94
N ALA A 132 -15.83 -4.21 -6.98
CA ALA A 132 -15.16 -5.14 -6.08
C ALA A 132 -14.57 -6.34 -6.84
N LEU A 133 -15.31 -6.89 -7.81
CA LEU A 133 -14.82 -7.96 -8.68
C LEU A 133 -13.64 -7.52 -9.55
N VAL A 134 -13.69 -6.33 -10.13
CA VAL A 134 -12.57 -5.77 -10.90
C VAL A 134 -11.34 -5.59 -10.00
N ALA A 135 -11.51 -5.10 -8.77
CA ALA A 135 -10.41 -4.98 -7.81
C ALA A 135 -9.82 -6.35 -7.41
N GLY A 136 -10.67 -7.35 -7.18
CA GLY A 136 -10.23 -8.73 -6.94
C GLY A 136 -9.45 -9.30 -8.12
N ALA A 137 -9.97 -9.15 -9.35
CA ALA A 137 -9.29 -9.60 -10.56
C ALA A 137 -7.95 -8.89 -10.78
N ALA A 138 -7.88 -7.59 -10.49
CA ALA A 138 -6.63 -6.84 -10.54
C ALA A 138 -5.63 -7.32 -9.48
N GLY A 139 -6.08 -7.63 -8.26
CA GLY A 139 -5.26 -8.22 -7.21
C GLY A 139 -4.70 -9.59 -7.60
N LEU A 140 -5.53 -10.46 -8.15
CA LEU A 140 -5.10 -11.76 -8.66
C LEU A 140 -4.12 -11.62 -9.83
N GLY A 141 -4.38 -10.71 -10.77
CA GLY A 141 -3.50 -10.42 -11.88
C GLY A 141 -2.13 -9.89 -11.43
N PHE A 142 -2.12 -9.04 -10.41
CA PHE A 142 -0.88 -8.57 -9.77
C PHE A 142 -0.10 -9.72 -9.14
N LEU A 143 -0.77 -10.59 -8.38
CA LEU A 143 -0.12 -11.77 -7.78
C LEU A 143 0.45 -12.73 -8.82
N ALA A 144 -0.29 -12.98 -9.91
CA ALA A 144 0.18 -13.80 -11.02
C ALA A 144 1.42 -13.19 -11.70
N LEU A 145 1.44 -11.87 -11.88
CA LEU A 145 2.59 -11.14 -12.43
C LEU A 145 3.80 -11.24 -11.51
N VAL A 146 3.62 -10.99 -10.21
CA VAL A 146 4.69 -11.05 -9.21
C VAL A 146 5.24 -12.46 -9.08
N SER A 147 4.37 -13.48 -9.04
CA SER A 147 4.80 -14.89 -9.00
C SER A 147 5.69 -15.24 -10.19
N LYS A 148 5.30 -14.83 -11.41
CA LYS A 148 6.09 -15.07 -12.62
C LYS A 148 7.39 -14.28 -12.64
N LEU A 149 7.38 -13.04 -12.12
CA LEU A 149 8.56 -12.18 -12.10
C LEU A 149 9.60 -12.65 -11.07
N LEU A 150 9.14 -13.13 -9.91
CA LEU A 150 9.99 -13.50 -8.78
C LEU A 150 10.21 -15.01 -8.65
N TYR A 151 9.64 -15.84 -9.53
CA TYR A 151 9.63 -17.31 -9.41
C TYR A 151 9.21 -17.75 -8.00
N MET A 152 8.12 -17.17 -7.51
CA MET A 152 7.68 -17.34 -6.13
C MET A 152 6.47 -18.27 -6.09
N ASP A 153 6.64 -19.38 -5.37
CA ASP A 153 5.57 -20.33 -5.06
C ASP A 153 4.77 -19.84 -3.85
N TRP A 154 3.44 -19.80 -4.00
CA TRP A 154 2.54 -19.41 -2.93
C TRP A 154 2.04 -20.64 -2.17
N PRO A 155 1.64 -20.52 -0.89
CA PRO A 155 1.16 -21.66 -0.14
C PRO A 155 -0.17 -22.16 -0.73
N GLU A 156 -0.14 -23.40 -1.17
CA GLU A 156 -1.31 -24.16 -1.64
C GLU A 156 -2.25 -24.46 -0.46
N GLY A 157 -3.55 -24.44 -0.73
CA GLY A 157 -4.56 -24.89 0.23
C GLY A 157 -4.70 -26.40 0.24
N LEU A 158 -5.54 -26.90 1.15
CA LEU A 158 -6.00 -28.29 1.13
C LEU A 158 -6.61 -28.69 -0.22
N ILE A 159 -7.28 -27.74 -0.89
CA ILE A 159 -7.81 -27.93 -2.24
C ILE A 159 -6.77 -27.50 -3.26
N LYS A 160 -6.21 -28.48 -3.98
CA LYS A 160 -5.29 -28.22 -5.10
C LYS A 160 -6.06 -27.71 -6.30
N LEU A 161 -5.97 -26.41 -6.55
CA LEU A 161 -6.54 -25.75 -7.72
C LEU A 161 -5.44 -25.50 -8.78
N PRO A 162 -5.77 -25.45 -10.07
CA PRO A 162 -4.80 -25.13 -11.11
C PRO A 162 -4.35 -23.67 -10.98
N TRP A 163 -3.04 -23.43 -11.11
CA TRP A 163 -2.46 -22.09 -11.12
C TRP A 163 -3.15 -21.20 -12.18
N PRO A 164 -3.53 -19.93 -11.86
CA PRO A 164 -3.19 -19.12 -10.68
C PRO A 164 -4.19 -19.17 -9.52
N LEU A 165 -5.10 -20.15 -9.50
CA LEU A 165 -6.20 -20.22 -8.52
C LEU A 165 -5.89 -21.08 -7.30
N GLY A 166 -4.78 -21.83 -7.30
CA GLY A 166 -4.31 -22.69 -6.21
C GLY A 166 -2.83 -22.51 -5.98
#